data_AF-A0A7T1HLS8-F1
#
_entry.id   AF-A0A7T1HLS8-F1
#
_cell.length_a   1.000
_cell.length_b   1.000
_cell.length_c   1.000
_cell.angle_alpha   90.00
_cell.angle_beta   90.00
_cell.angle_gamma   90.00
#
_symmetry.space_group_name_H-M   'P 1'
#
loop_
_entity.id
_entity.type
_entity.pdbx_description
1 polymer ?
#
loop_
_entity_poly.entity_id
_entity_poly.type
_entity_poly.pdbx_seq_one_letter_code
_entity_poly.pdbx_strand_id
1 'polypeptide(L)'
;MSLRAPNQAAADPVEELRFAPAEQDSDGEAVWEPVAVDPSRPISQTNPPRRSPHHAQTPRATAGEVERRIAEAQLWIAQRLPLVEIRAKAGESWGVNNIKTINRYLDLARERMVEELITDRRRHQAEQIFALNECARRAMDAEQFSAAVGAFRVIAEIGGLLRAPIKPPEPRA
;
A
#
# COMPACT_ATOMS: atom_id res chain seq x y z
N MET A 1 -26.17 -16.97 -25.20
CA MET A 1 -25.66 -17.20 -23.83
C MET A 1 -24.16 -16.99 -23.85
N SER A 2 -23.69 -15.77 -23.54
CA SER A 2 -22.25 -15.44 -23.50
C SER A 2 -21.74 -15.67 -22.09
N LEU A 3 -20.76 -16.57 -21.95
CA LEU A 3 -20.04 -16.81 -20.71
C LEU A 3 -19.20 -15.55 -20.39
N ARG A 4 -19.52 -14.90 -19.25
CA ARG A 4 -18.68 -13.88 -18.62
C ARG A 4 -17.31 -14.50 -18.36
N ALA A 5 -16.26 -13.89 -18.93
CA ALA A 5 -14.89 -14.15 -18.51
C ALA A 5 -14.76 -13.87 -16.99
N PRO A 6 -14.03 -14.70 -16.23
CA PRO A 6 -13.79 -14.41 -14.82
C PRO A 6 -13.01 -13.11 -14.72
N ASN A 7 -13.52 -12.23 -13.86
CA ASN A 7 -12.88 -11.03 -13.37
C ASN A 7 -11.41 -11.38 -13.05
N GLN A 8 -10.44 -10.85 -13.81
CA GLN A 8 -9.07 -10.76 -13.33
C GLN A 8 -9.15 -9.85 -12.10
N ALA A 9 -9.30 -10.47 -10.92
CA ALA A 9 -9.09 -9.77 -9.66
C ALA A 9 -7.70 -9.14 -9.78
N ALA A 10 -7.62 -7.81 -9.64
CA ALA A 10 -6.35 -7.13 -9.50
C ALA A 10 -5.55 -7.93 -8.46
N ALA A 11 -4.35 -8.38 -8.84
CA ALA A 11 -3.55 -9.23 -7.96
C ALA A 11 -3.31 -8.47 -6.65
N ASP A 12 -3.41 -9.17 -5.51
CA ASP A 12 -3.16 -8.57 -4.21
C ASP A 12 -1.75 -7.96 -4.22
N PRO A 13 -1.59 -6.65 -3.97
CA PRO A 13 -0.29 -5.99 -4.03
C PRO A 13 0.72 -6.60 -3.06
N VAL A 14 0.26 -7.22 -1.96
CA VAL A 14 1.11 -8.01 -1.06
C VAL A 14 1.59 -9.28 -1.76
N GLU A 15 0.73 -10.00 -2.45
CA GLU A 15 1.13 -11.18 -3.24
C GLU A 15 2.11 -10.80 -4.35
N GLU A 16 1.87 -9.69 -5.07
CA GLU A 16 2.80 -9.19 -6.09
C GLU A 16 4.21 -8.91 -5.52
N LEU A 17 4.27 -8.28 -4.35
CA LEU A 17 5.52 -8.01 -3.64
C LEU A 17 6.20 -9.28 -3.14
N ARG A 18 5.42 -10.28 -2.73
CA ARG A 18 5.97 -11.59 -2.36
C ARG A 18 6.60 -12.28 -3.57
N PHE A 19 6.05 -12.13 -4.78
CA PHE A 19 6.61 -12.69 -6.01
C PHE A 19 7.71 -11.81 -6.63
N ALA A 20 8.01 -10.64 -6.07
CA ALA A 20 8.95 -9.71 -6.66
C ALA A 20 10.41 -10.19 -6.52
N PRO A 21 11.25 -9.96 -7.55
CA PRO A 21 12.66 -10.34 -7.52
C PRO A 21 13.46 -9.42 -6.59
N ALA A 22 14.45 -10.01 -5.90
CA ALA A 22 15.28 -9.31 -4.91
C ALA A 22 16.39 -8.46 -5.57
N GLU A 23 16.84 -8.83 -6.77
CA GLU A 23 17.97 -8.19 -7.46
C GLU A 23 17.64 -7.79 -8.91
N GLN A 24 18.51 -6.96 -9.49
CA GLN A 24 18.50 -6.57 -10.90
C GLN A 24 19.88 -6.77 -11.50
N ASP A 25 19.93 -7.07 -12.79
CA ASP A 25 21.19 -7.17 -13.54
C ASP A 25 21.70 -5.78 -13.97
N SER A 26 22.81 -5.76 -14.70
CA SER A 26 23.42 -4.53 -15.23
C SER A 26 22.52 -3.77 -16.21
N ASP A 27 21.56 -4.45 -16.82
CA ASP A 27 20.63 -3.89 -17.79
C ASP A 27 19.34 -3.38 -17.11
N GLY A 28 19.23 -3.52 -15.79
CA GLY A 28 18.08 -3.09 -14.99
C GLY A 28 16.90 -4.07 -15.04
N GLU A 29 17.11 -5.25 -15.61
CA GLU A 29 16.12 -6.31 -15.65
C GLU A 29 16.16 -7.16 -14.38
N ALA A 30 15.00 -7.72 -14.04
CA ALA A 30 14.85 -8.53 -12.85
C ALA A 30 15.69 -9.81 -12.96
N VAL A 31 16.54 -10.04 -11.98
CA VAL A 31 17.21 -11.34 -11.85
C VAL A 31 16.23 -12.29 -11.19
N TRP A 32 15.64 -13.16 -12.00
CA TRP A 32 14.80 -14.25 -11.50
C TRP A 32 15.66 -15.42 -11.08
N GLU A 33 15.36 -16.00 -9.91
CA GLU A 33 15.94 -17.28 -9.53
C GLU A 33 15.57 -18.33 -10.59
N PRO A 34 16.51 -19.19 -11.03
CA PRO A 34 16.18 -20.25 -11.98
C PRO A 34 15.10 -21.17 -11.42
N VAL A 35 14.04 -21.41 -12.19
CA VAL A 35 13.03 -22.42 -11.86
C VAL A 35 13.74 -23.75 -11.62
N ALA A 36 13.59 -24.30 -10.42
CA ALA A 36 14.17 -25.58 -10.06
C ALA A 36 13.67 -26.65 -11.06
N VAL A 37 14.55 -27.08 -11.95
CA VAL A 37 14.26 -28.15 -12.90
C VAL A 37 14.23 -29.47 -12.13
N ASP A 38 13.20 -30.29 -12.34
CA ASP A 38 13.07 -31.63 -11.73
C ASP A 38 14.39 -32.41 -11.86
N PRO A 39 15.00 -32.85 -10.74
CA PRO A 39 16.29 -33.53 -10.74
C PRO A 39 16.29 -34.84 -11.54
N SER A 40 15.11 -35.42 -11.78
CA SER A 40 14.90 -36.68 -12.49
C SER A 40 14.91 -36.51 -14.02
N ARG A 41 14.92 -35.27 -14.54
CA ARG A 41 14.79 -35.02 -15.98
C ARG A 41 16.09 -35.35 -16.76
N PRO A 42 16.01 -36.11 -17.86
CA PRO A 42 17.17 -36.42 -18.69
C PRO A 42 17.67 -35.17 -19.46
N ILE A 43 18.99 -35.02 -19.52
CA ILE A 43 19.68 -34.00 -20.30
C ILE A 43 19.74 -34.50 -21.76
N SER A 44 19.26 -33.71 -22.72
CA SER A 44 19.22 -34.07 -24.15
C SER A 44 19.49 -32.85 -25.03
N GLN A 45 19.65 -33.00 -26.35
CA GLN A 45 19.84 -31.85 -27.25
C GLN A 45 18.69 -30.83 -27.22
N THR A 46 17.47 -31.25 -26.86
CA THR A 46 16.31 -30.36 -26.66
C THR A 46 16.19 -29.85 -25.22
N ASN A 47 17.09 -30.26 -24.32
CA ASN A 47 17.14 -29.89 -22.92
C ASN A 47 18.50 -29.31 -22.53
N PRO A 48 18.62 -27.98 -22.37
CA PRO A 48 19.89 -27.36 -22.05
C PRO A 48 20.51 -27.93 -20.76
N PRO A 49 21.85 -27.90 -20.63
CA PRO A 49 22.57 -28.46 -19.48
C PRO A 49 22.13 -27.79 -18.17
N ARG A 50 22.07 -28.59 -17.09
CA ARG A 50 21.76 -28.12 -15.74
C ARG A 50 22.75 -27.02 -15.37
N ARG A 51 22.31 -25.78 -15.17
CA ARG A 51 23.17 -24.75 -14.57
C ARG A 51 23.24 -25.00 -13.07
N SER A 52 24.45 -25.02 -12.53
CA SER A 52 24.70 -25.22 -11.11
C SER A 52 23.87 -24.22 -10.28
N PRO A 53 23.25 -24.64 -9.17
CA PRO A 53 22.51 -23.75 -8.29
C PRO A 53 23.50 -22.82 -7.57
N HIS A 54 23.95 -21.77 -8.24
CA HIS A 54 24.69 -20.69 -7.61
C HIS A 54 23.69 -19.64 -7.12
N HIS A 55 23.12 -19.94 -5.96
CA HIS A 55 22.82 -19.05 -4.83
C HIS A 55 21.84 -19.79 -3.93
N ALA A 56 22.09 -19.74 -2.62
CA ALA A 56 21.14 -20.25 -1.64
C ALA A 56 19.80 -19.57 -1.94
N GLN A 57 18.78 -20.36 -2.28
CA GLN A 57 17.42 -19.85 -2.49
C GLN A 57 17.07 -19.02 -1.26
N THR A 58 17.08 -17.70 -1.40
CA THR A 58 16.58 -16.86 -0.33
C THR A 58 15.10 -17.16 -0.25
N PRO A 59 14.60 -17.66 0.91
CA PRO A 59 13.20 -18.05 1.00
C PRO A 59 12.34 -16.85 0.64
N ARG A 60 11.35 -17.11 -0.22
CA ARG A 60 10.40 -16.09 -0.68
C ARG A 60 9.78 -15.40 0.53
N ALA A 61 9.70 -14.07 0.48
CA ALA A 61 9.13 -13.30 1.57
C ALA A 61 7.72 -13.80 1.92
N THR A 62 7.51 -14.05 3.20
CA THR A 62 6.18 -14.38 3.74
C THR A 62 5.29 -13.14 3.72
N ALA A 63 3.97 -13.32 3.77
CA ALA A 63 3.05 -12.19 3.87
C ALA A 63 3.35 -11.31 5.10
N GLY A 64 3.66 -11.92 6.24
CA GLY A 64 4.03 -11.18 7.46
C GLY A 64 5.34 -10.40 7.33
N GLU A 65 6.31 -10.89 6.57
CA GLU A 65 7.52 -10.12 6.27
C GLU A 65 7.25 -8.96 5.33
N VAL A 66 6.41 -9.15 4.31
CA VAL A 66 5.98 -8.05 3.41
C VAL A 66 5.25 -6.97 4.20
N GLU A 67 4.35 -7.35 5.10
CA GLU A 67 3.68 -6.42 6.02
C GLU A 67 4.65 -5.66 6.91
N ARG A 68 5.66 -6.34 7.48
CA ARG A 68 6.71 -5.68 8.27
C ARG A 68 7.50 -4.67 7.43
N ARG A 69 7.88 -5.04 6.21
CA ARG A 69 8.60 -4.17 5.26
C ARG A 69 7.79 -2.95 4.88
N ILE A 70 6.48 -3.10 4.68
CA ILE A 70 5.56 -1.98 4.43
C ILE A 70 5.55 -1.05 5.63
N ALA A 71 5.42 -1.56 6.87
CA ALA A 71 5.45 -0.74 8.07
C ALA A 71 6.79 0.01 8.26
N GLU A 72 7.92 -0.65 7.98
CA GLU A 72 9.24 -0.01 7.98
C GLU A 72 9.35 1.08 6.90
N ALA A 73 8.82 0.81 5.70
CA ALA A 73 8.76 1.79 4.63
C ALA A 73 7.93 3.03 5.02
N GLN A 74 6.78 2.84 5.68
CA GLN A 74 5.97 3.95 6.22
C GLN A 74 6.78 4.79 7.21
N LEU A 75 7.54 4.16 8.10
CA LEU A 75 8.43 4.85 9.04
C LEU A 75 9.48 5.68 8.33
N TRP A 76 10.14 5.13 7.30
CA TRP A 76 11.15 5.86 6.52
C TRP A 76 10.58 7.06 5.77
N ILE A 77 9.37 6.91 5.21
CA ILE A 77 8.63 7.99 4.56
C ILE A 77 8.29 9.09 5.59
N ALA A 78 7.80 8.70 6.78
CA ALA A 78 7.47 9.65 7.85
C ALA A 78 8.70 10.41 8.35
N GLN A 79 9.87 9.75 8.41
CA GLN A 79 11.16 10.35 8.74
C GLN A 79 11.73 11.21 7.60
N ARG A 80 11.11 11.21 6.41
CA ARG A 80 11.58 11.91 5.21
C ARG A 80 13.00 11.52 4.79
N LEU A 81 13.35 10.24 4.93
CA LEU A 81 14.66 9.77 4.51
C LEU A 81 14.85 9.93 2.99
N PRO A 82 16.05 10.30 2.52
CA PRO A 82 16.33 10.36 1.10
C PRO A 82 16.35 8.96 0.48
N LEU A 83 15.97 8.85 -0.80
CA LEU A 83 15.86 7.56 -1.51
C LEU A 83 17.15 6.75 -1.50
N VAL A 84 18.31 7.41 -1.51
CA VAL A 84 19.63 6.76 -1.45
C VAL A 84 19.81 6.01 -0.13
N GLU A 85 19.41 6.62 0.99
CA GLU A 85 19.47 5.97 2.31
C GLU A 85 18.44 4.86 2.44
N ILE A 86 17.23 5.06 1.91
CA ILE A 86 16.18 4.03 1.89
C ILE A 86 16.68 2.80 1.13
N ARG A 87 17.36 2.98 -0.01
CA ARG A 87 17.91 1.88 -0.78
C ARG A 87 18.99 1.12 -0.01
N ALA A 88 19.89 1.83 0.66
CA ALA A 88 20.92 1.21 1.49
C ALA A 88 20.28 0.39 2.63
N LYS A 89 19.32 0.98 3.34
CA LYS A 89 18.57 0.29 4.40
C LYS A 89 17.80 -0.92 3.89
N ALA A 90 17.13 -0.84 2.74
CA ALA A 90 16.43 -1.98 2.14
C ALA A 90 17.38 -3.13 1.76
N GLY A 91 18.58 -2.81 1.27
CA GLY A 91 19.62 -3.81 1.03
C GLY A 91 20.06 -4.51 2.32
N GLU A 92 20.27 -3.74 3.40
CA GLU A 92 20.71 -4.25 4.71
C GLU A 92 19.61 -5.02 5.47
N SER A 93 18.40 -4.47 5.57
CA SER A 93 17.31 -5.01 6.40
C SER A 93 16.44 -6.02 5.67
N TRP A 94 16.22 -5.86 4.36
CA TRP A 94 15.34 -6.72 3.58
C TRP A 94 16.09 -7.68 2.66
N GLY A 95 17.37 -7.43 2.40
CA GLY A 95 18.13 -8.16 1.37
C GLY A 95 17.62 -7.87 -0.04
N VAL A 96 16.99 -6.72 -0.26
CA VAL A 96 16.42 -6.33 -1.57
C VAL A 96 17.22 -5.16 -2.13
N ASN A 97 17.90 -5.39 -3.25
CA ASN A 97 18.67 -4.38 -3.97
C ASN A 97 17.96 -3.87 -5.23
N ASN A 98 16.89 -4.55 -5.64
CA ASN A 98 16.06 -4.21 -6.79
C ASN A 98 15.26 -2.93 -6.56
N ILE A 99 15.56 -1.89 -7.34
CA ILE A 99 14.92 -0.57 -7.23
C ILE A 99 13.42 -0.65 -7.55
N LYS A 100 13.03 -1.42 -8.57
CA LYS A 100 11.61 -1.60 -8.94
C LYS A 100 10.82 -2.25 -7.81
N THR A 101 11.42 -3.19 -7.10
CA THR A 101 10.81 -3.86 -5.95
C THR A 101 10.71 -2.91 -4.75
N ILE A 102 11.78 -2.19 -4.41
CA ILE A 102 11.77 -1.19 -3.33
C ILE A 102 10.71 -0.11 -3.58
N ASN A 103 10.61 0.41 -4.80
CA ASN A 103 9.60 1.40 -5.15
C ASN A 103 8.17 0.86 -4.97
N ARG A 104 7.90 -0.40 -5.32
CA ARG A 104 6.59 -1.02 -5.06
C ARG A 104 6.25 -1.06 -3.56
N TYR A 105 7.21 -1.39 -2.69
CA TYR A 105 6.99 -1.30 -1.24
C TYR A 105 6.69 0.14 -0.80
N LEU A 106 7.43 1.13 -1.32
CA LEU A 106 7.22 2.53 -0.98
C LEU A 106 5.89 3.09 -1.47
N ASP A 107 5.43 2.66 -2.65
CA ASP A 107 4.16 3.11 -3.21
C ASP A 107 2.98 2.53 -2.44
N LEU A 108 3.04 1.23 -2.10
CA LEU A 108 2.03 0.59 -1.24
C LEU A 108 2.02 1.20 0.17
N ALA A 109 3.19 1.52 0.72
CA ALA A 109 3.30 2.22 2.00
C ALA A 109 2.63 3.60 1.95
N ARG A 110 2.88 4.38 0.87
CA ARG A 110 2.23 5.69 0.66
C ARG A 110 0.72 5.57 0.54
N GLU A 111 0.23 4.59 -0.22
CA GLU A 111 -1.19 4.35 -0.38
C GLU A 111 -1.87 4.09 0.97
N ARG A 112 -1.34 3.16 1.77
CA ARG A 112 -1.87 2.86 3.10
C ARG A 112 -1.80 4.05 4.05
N MET A 113 -0.71 4.82 4.05
CA MET A 113 -0.62 6.05 4.85
C MET A 113 -1.70 7.05 4.48
N VAL A 114 -2.01 7.19 3.19
CA VAL A 114 -3.09 8.08 2.72
C VAL A 114 -4.46 7.55 3.14
N GLU A 115 -4.70 6.25 3.05
CA GLU A 115 -5.95 5.63 3.49
C GLU A 115 -6.20 5.79 5.00
N GLU A 116 -5.15 5.60 5.82
CA GLU A 116 -5.19 5.85 7.26
C GLU A 116 -5.54 7.32 7.55
N LEU A 117 -4.86 8.27 6.91
CA LEU A 117 -5.15 9.70 7.06
C LEU A 117 -6.58 10.06 6.65
N ILE A 118 -7.12 9.46 5.58
CA ILE A 118 -8.50 9.67 5.16
C ILE A 118 -9.47 9.12 6.20
N THR A 119 -9.19 7.94 6.74
CA THR A 119 -10.02 7.29 7.76
C THR A 119 -10.03 8.11 9.05
N ASP A 120 -8.86 8.55 9.52
CA ASP A 120 -8.72 9.39 10.71
C ASP A 120 -9.41 10.72 10.54
N ARG A 121 -9.25 11.38 9.37
CA ARG A 121 -9.98 12.62 9.07
C ARG A 121 -11.49 12.43 9.15
N ARG A 122 -12.02 11.34 8.57
CA ARG A 122 -13.46 11.05 8.62
C ARG A 122 -13.94 10.78 10.05
N ARG A 123 -13.19 10.01 10.84
CA ARG A 123 -13.49 9.77 12.26
C ARG A 123 -13.53 11.10 13.01
N HIS A 124 -12.50 11.93 12.88
CA HIS A 124 -12.42 13.21 13.56
C HIS A 124 -13.58 14.15 13.19
N GLN A 125 -13.96 14.21 11.90
CA GLN A 125 -15.11 15.00 11.46
C GLN A 125 -16.43 14.47 12.03
N ALA A 126 -16.61 13.14 12.12
CA ALA A 126 -17.78 12.54 12.76
C ALA A 126 -17.87 12.89 14.26
N GLU A 127 -16.74 12.86 14.97
CA GLU A 127 -16.64 13.27 16.38
C GLU A 127 -17.01 14.75 16.56
N GLN A 128 -16.52 15.63 15.68
CA GLN A 128 -16.88 17.05 15.70
C GLN A 128 -18.38 17.26 15.48
N ILE A 129 -18.98 16.56 14.51
CA ILE A 129 -20.43 16.62 14.25
C ILE A 129 -21.20 16.17 15.49
N PHE A 130 -20.77 15.10 16.14
CA PHE A 130 -21.42 14.61 17.36
C PHE A 130 -21.35 15.65 18.49
N ALA A 131 -20.17 16.22 18.73
CA ALA A 131 -19.99 17.26 19.75
C ALA A 131 -20.83 18.52 19.48
N LEU A 132 -20.93 18.94 18.21
CA LEU A 132 -21.75 20.08 17.80
C LEU A 132 -23.25 19.81 17.95
N ASN A 133 -23.72 18.58 17.67
CA ASN A 133 -25.12 18.21 17.90
C ASN A 133 -25.47 18.27 19.38
N GLU A 134 -24.59 17.76 20.25
CA GLU A 134 -24.78 17.82 21.69
C GLU A 134 -24.74 19.26 22.21
N CYS A 135 -23.86 20.11 21.66
CA CYS A 135 -23.83 21.54 21.95
C CYS A 135 -25.13 22.23 21.52
N ALA A 136 -25.62 21.97 20.30
CA ALA A 136 -26.86 22.53 19.79
C ALA A 136 -28.06 22.14 20.67
N ARG A 137 -28.13 20.87 21.08
CA ARG A 137 -29.17 20.37 21.98
C ARG A 137 -29.17 21.12 23.32
N ARG A 138 -28.01 21.23 23.97
CA ARG A 138 -27.88 21.99 25.25
C ARG A 138 -28.20 23.47 25.08
N ALA A 139 -27.83 24.07 23.96
CA ALA A 139 -28.15 25.47 23.68
C ALA A 139 -29.66 25.68 23.51
N MET A 140 -30.38 24.73 22.88
CA MET A 140 -31.84 24.76 22.80
C MET A 140 -32.49 24.57 24.17
N ASP A 141 -32.00 23.62 24.98
CA ASP A 141 -32.49 23.38 26.34
C ASP A 141 -32.33 24.64 27.22
N ALA A 142 -31.36 25.50 26.91
CA ALA A 142 -31.10 26.78 27.57
C ALA A 142 -31.68 28.01 26.84
N GLU A 143 -32.55 27.82 25.84
CA GLU A 143 -33.17 28.87 25.03
C GLU A 143 -32.18 29.79 24.26
N GLN A 144 -30.91 29.36 24.13
CA GLN A 144 -29.86 30.04 23.38
C GLN A 144 -29.90 29.66 21.89
N PHE A 145 -30.99 30.01 21.21
CA PHE A 145 -31.24 29.57 19.82
C PHE A 145 -30.21 30.07 18.81
N SER A 146 -29.59 31.23 19.03
CA SER A 146 -28.52 31.74 18.16
C SER A 146 -27.29 30.84 18.17
N ALA A 147 -26.92 30.30 19.34
CA ALA A 147 -25.83 29.35 19.48
C ALA A 147 -26.16 28.00 18.82
N ALA A 148 -27.40 27.52 18.98
CA ALA A 148 -27.86 26.29 18.33
C ALA A 148 -27.83 26.39 16.79
N VAL A 149 -28.29 27.51 16.21
CA VAL A 149 -28.21 27.77 14.77
C VAL A 149 -26.76 27.85 14.30
N GLY A 150 -25.88 28.49 15.09
CA GLY A 150 -24.44 28.52 14.83
C GLY A 150 -23.83 27.12 14.74
N ALA A 151 -24.16 26.24 15.70
CA ALA A 151 -23.68 24.86 15.71
C ALA A 151 -24.15 24.06 14.47
N PHE A 152 -25.41 24.19 14.06
CA PHE A 152 -25.89 23.52 12.85
C PHE A 152 -25.25 24.03 11.56
N ARG A 153 -24.93 25.33 11.50
CA ARG A 153 -24.21 25.87 10.34
C ARG A 153 -22.84 25.21 10.20
N VAL A 154 -22.09 25.09 11.30
CA VAL A 154 -20.79 24.41 11.30
C VAL A 154 -20.95 22.92 10.94
N ILE A 155 -21.99 22.24 11.44
CA ILE A 155 -22.30 20.85 11.04
C ILE A 155 -22.52 20.76 9.52
N ALA A 156 -23.26 21.69 8.93
CA ALA A 156 -23.51 21.71 7.49
C ALA A 156 -22.22 21.94 6.68
N GLU A 157 -21.33 22.80 7.17
CA GLU A 157 -20.01 23.04 6.55
C GLU A 157 -19.12 21.78 6.61
N ILE A 158 -19.03 21.12 7.77
CA ILE A 158 -18.31 19.83 7.90
C ILE A 158 -18.93 18.76 7.00
N GLY A 159 -20.26 18.69 6.95
CA GLY A 159 -20.99 17.79 6.06
C GLY A 159 -20.71 18.05 4.58
N GLY A 160 -20.53 19.32 4.19
CA GLY A 160 -20.08 19.70 2.85
C GLY A 160 -18.68 19.19 2.53
N LEU A 161 -17.74 19.32 3.47
CA LEU A 161 -16.37 18.81 3.34
C LEU A 161 -16.32 17.27 3.21
N LEU A 162 -17.21 16.55 3.89
CA LEU A 162 -17.32 15.09 3.80
C LEU A 162 -17.84 14.60 2.45
N ARG A 163 -18.71 15.39 1.78
CA ARG A 163 -19.26 15.07 0.46
C ARG A 163 -18.32 15.43 -0.69
N ALA A 164 -17.39 16.35 -0.46
CA ALA A 164 -16.40 16.73 -1.45
C ALA A 164 -15.44 15.56 -1.73
N PRO A 165 -15.13 15.28 -3.01
CA PRO A 165 -14.16 14.24 -3.35
C PRO A 165 -12.78 14.62 -2.80
N ILE A 166 -12.20 13.73 -1.98
CA ILE A 166 -10.88 13.95 -1.35
C ILE A 166 -9.74 13.71 -2.37
N LYS A 167 -9.93 12.74 -3.27
CA LYS A 167 -9.05 12.46 -4.42
C LYS A 167 -9.80 12.85 -5.70
N PRO A 168 -9.16 13.47 -6.70
CA PRO A 168 -9.78 13.61 -8.02
C PRO A 168 -10.19 12.22 -8.54
N PRO A 169 -11.34 12.10 -9.22
CA PRO A 169 -11.76 10.82 -9.79
C PRO A 169 -10.67 10.32 -10.73
N GLU A 170 -10.28 9.05 -10.61
CA GLU A 170 -9.29 8.47 -11.51
C GLU A 170 -9.82 8.51 -12.95
N PRO A 171 -8.98 8.90 -13.93
CA PRO A 171 -9.38 8.87 -15.33
C PRO A 171 -9.72 7.43 -15.68
N ARG A 172 -10.96 7.20 -16.12
CA ARG A 172 -11.36 5.90 -16.68
C ARG A 172 -10.54 5.69 -17.97
N ALA A 173 -9.66 4.71 -17.96
CA ALA A 173 -8.96 4.21 -19.16
C ALA A 173 -9.91 3.38 -20.03
#